data_AF-A0A4Q5SP61-F1
#
_entry.id   AF-A0A4Q5SP61-F1
#
_cell.length_a   1.000
_cell.length_b   1.000
_cell.length_c   1.000
_cell.angle_alpha   90.00
_cell.angle_beta   90.00
_cell.angle_gamma   90.00
#
_symmetry.space_group_name_H-M   'P 1'
#
loop_
_entity.id
_entity.type
_entity.pdbx_description
1 polymer ?
#
loop_
_entity_poly.entity_id
_entity_poly.type
_entity_poly.pdbx_seq_one_letter_code
_entity_poly.pdbx_strand_id
1 'polypeptide(L)'
;MKKLAALILPVLLLAACTSGNQRTLPIYGERETVINTVNGQQVTDTVYHTIPAFSFVNQYGDSVTEKSLEGKIYVADFFFTSCPSICP
;
A
#
# COMPACT_ATOMS: atom_id res chain seq x y z
N MET A 1 -48.35 -14.42 2.76
CA MET A 1 -47.36 -13.99 1.72
C MET A 1 -46.78 -12.59 1.96
N LYS A 2 -47.58 -11.58 2.33
CA LYS A 2 -47.09 -10.20 2.57
C LYS A 2 -46.07 -10.05 3.72
N LYS A 3 -46.18 -10.86 4.78
CA LYS A 3 -45.24 -10.86 5.92
C LYS A 3 -43.87 -11.49 5.60
N LEU A 4 -43.80 -12.40 4.61
CA LEU A 4 -42.54 -12.97 4.14
C LEU A 4 -41.74 -11.95 3.32
N ALA A 5 -42.42 -11.17 2.46
CA ALA A 5 -41.79 -10.12 1.65
C ALA A 5 -41.17 -9.01 2.51
N ALA A 6 -41.78 -8.67 3.65
CA ALA A 6 -41.26 -7.68 4.59
C ALA A 6 -39.94 -8.10 5.29
N LEU A 7 -39.66 -9.40 5.37
CA LEU A 7 -38.42 -9.93 5.97
C LEU A 7 -37.29 -10.12 4.94
N ILE A 8 -37.63 -10.18 3.64
CA ILE A 8 -36.68 -10.38 2.54
C ILE A 8 -35.96 -9.08 2.16
N LEU A 9 -36.66 -7.94 2.26
CA LEU A 9 -36.12 -6.62 1.92
C LEU A 9 -34.93 -6.17 2.79
N PRO A 10 -34.94 -6.33 4.14
CA PRO A 10 -33.81 -6.00 5.00
C PRO A 10 -32.59 -6.90 4.74
N VAL A 11 -32.83 -8.18 4.43
CA VAL A 11 -31.77 -9.16 4.13
C VAL A 11 -31.08 -8.84 2.81
N LEU A 12 -31.84 -8.43 1.79
CA LEU A 12 -31.26 -7.96 0.52
C LEU A 12 -30.44 -6.67 0.70
N LEU A 13 -30.89 -5.75 1.55
CA LEU A 13 -30.17 -4.50 1.85
C LEU A 13 -28.85 -4.78 2.59
N LEU A 14 -28.82 -5.74 3.52
CA LEU A 14 -27.59 -6.17 4.19
C LEU A 14 -26.59 -6.84 3.24
N ALA A 15 -27.07 -7.60 2.25
CA ALA A 15 -26.23 -8.24 1.24
C ALA A 15 -25.62 -7.23 0.23
N ALA A 16 -26.22 -6.06 0.04
CA ALA A 16 -25.68 -5.02 -0.83
C ALA A 16 -24.44 -4.30 -0.24
N CYS A 17 -24.26 -4.36 1.07
CA CYS A 17 -23.17 -3.67 1.77
C CYS A 17 -21.80 -4.39 1.68
N THR A 18 -21.70 -5.59 1.11
CA THR A 18 -20.43 -6.34 1.03
C THR A 18 -19.59 -6.04 -0.21
N SER A 19 -19.66 -4.82 -0.75
CA SER A 19 -18.85 -4.40 -1.90
C SER A 19 -17.49 -3.82 -1.46
N GLY A 20 -16.71 -4.59 -0.71
CA GLY A 20 -15.37 -4.20 -0.25
C GLY A 20 -14.32 -4.43 -1.33
N ASN A 21 -14.27 -3.60 -2.37
CA ASN A 21 -13.23 -3.69 -3.39
C ASN A 21 -12.11 -2.68 -3.08
N GLN A 22 -11.21 -3.06 -2.17
CA GLN A 22 -10.05 -2.24 -1.82
C GLN A 22 -9.00 -2.37 -2.92
N ARG A 23 -8.98 -1.39 -3.83
CA ARG A 23 -8.01 -1.32 -4.92
C ARG A 23 -6.67 -0.87 -4.36
N THR A 24 -5.75 -1.81 -4.13
CA THR A 24 -4.34 -1.50 -3.87
C THR A 24 -3.64 -1.15 -5.17
N LEU A 25 -2.68 -0.22 -5.13
CA LEU A 25 -1.85 0.06 -6.30
C LEU A 25 -0.97 -1.17 -6.61
N PRO A 26 -0.80 -1.54 -7.88
CA PRO A 26 0.11 -2.60 -8.27
C PRO A 26 1.57 -2.18 -7.99
N ILE A 27 2.41 -3.15 -7.62
CA ILE A 27 3.84 -2.95 -7.42
C ILE A 27 4.54 -3.21 -8.74
N TYR A 28 5.24 -2.20 -9.26
CA TYR A 28 6.05 -2.28 -10.47
C TYR A 28 7.55 -2.22 -10.12
N GLY A 29 8.38 -2.98 -10.84
CA GLY A 29 9.83 -3.02 -10.63
C GLY A 29 10.38 -4.43 -10.65
N GLU A 30 11.69 -4.55 -10.41
CA GLU A 30 12.37 -5.83 -10.24
C GLU A 30 11.89 -6.52 -8.95
N ARG A 31 11.75 -7.85 -8.99
CA ARG A 31 11.25 -8.65 -7.88
C ARG A 31 12.39 -9.49 -7.33
N GLU A 32 12.77 -9.23 -6.09
CA GLU A 32 13.69 -10.10 -5.37
C GLU A 32 12.92 -11.33 -4.86
N THR A 33 13.47 -12.54 -5.04
CA THR A 33 12.86 -13.76 -4.50
C THR A 33 13.76 -14.37 -3.43
N VAL A 34 13.15 -14.84 -2.34
CA VAL A 34 13.83 -15.61 -1.29
C VAL A 34 13.23 -16.98 -1.19
N ILE A 35 14.11 -17.95 -0.92
CA ILE A 35 13.71 -19.31 -0.62
C ILE A 35 13.42 -19.38 0.87
N ASN A 36 12.16 -19.58 1.22
CA ASN A 36 11.71 -19.78 2.58
C ASN A 36 11.33 -21.25 2.78
N THR A 37 11.67 -21.82 3.94
CA THR A 37 11.23 -23.17 4.30
C THR A 37 9.89 -23.07 5.01
N VAL A 38 8.82 -23.48 4.33
CA VAL A 38 7.47 -23.56 4.92
C VAL A 38 7.07 -25.02 5.00
N ASN A 39 6.80 -25.51 6.21
CA ASN A 39 6.46 -26.92 6.47
C ASN A 39 7.49 -27.94 5.94
N GLY A 40 8.78 -27.59 5.96
CA GLY A 40 9.87 -28.47 5.49
C GLY A 40 10.07 -28.51 3.98
N GLN A 41 9.29 -27.75 3.19
CA GLN A 41 9.53 -27.55 1.76
C GLN A 41 10.13 -26.17 1.50
N GLN A 42 11.10 -26.11 0.59
CA GLN A 42 11.65 -24.86 0.07
C GLN A 42 10.65 -24.23 -0.90
N VAL A 43 10.16 -23.04 -0.55
CA VAL A 43 9.22 -22.25 -1.34
C VAL A 43 9.90 -20.95 -1.72
N THR A 44 10.01 -20.69 -3.03
CA THR A 44 10.47 -19.40 -3.55
C THR A 44 9.32 -18.40 -3.48
N ASP A 45 9.49 -17.33 -2.71
CA ASP A 45 8.50 -16.25 -2.57
C ASP A 45 9.11 -14.88 -2.94
N THR A 46 8.28 -13.94 -3.39
CA THR A 46 8.69 -12.56 -3.70
C THR A 46 8.80 -11.72 -2.43
N VAL A 47 9.90 -10.98 -2.28
CA VAL A 47 10.00 -9.91 -1.28
C VAL A 47 9.42 -8.63 -1.84
N TYR A 48 8.48 -8.04 -1.12
CA TYR A 48 8.02 -6.68 -1.38
C TYR A 48 8.73 -5.72 -0.43
N HIS A 49 9.55 -4.82 -0.96
CA HIS A 49 10.22 -3.81 -0.16
C HIS A 49 9.19 -2.86 0.45
N THR A 50 9.42 -2.52 1.73
CA THR A 50 8.66 -1.50 2.44
C THR A 50 9.59 -0.35 2.78
N ILE A 51 9.03 0.84 2.90
CA ILE A 51 9.80 2.03 3.26
C ILE A 51 10.07 1.95 4.78
N PRO A 52 11.35 1.94 5.22
CA PRO A 52 11.68 1.90 6.64
C PRO A 52 11.29 3.19 7.34
N ALA A 53 11.27 3.18 8.67
CA ALA A 53 11.10 4.40 9.46
C ALA A 53 12.19 5.43 9.09
N PHE A 54 11.79 6.69 8.96
CA PHE A 54 12.69 7.76 8.54
C PHE A 54 12.38 9.06 9.28
N SER A 55 13.38 9.94 9.34
CA SER A 55 13.21 11.30 9.83
C SER A 55 14.11 12.22 9.02
N PHE A 56 13.49 13.05 8.19
CA PHE A 56 14.16 14.05 7.36
C PHE A 56 13.71 15.46 7.75
N VAL A 57 14.40 16.46 7.22
CA VAL A 57 14.06 17.88 7.40
C VAL A 57 13.65 18.45 6.04
N ASN A 58 12.51 19.11 5.98
CA ASN A 58 12.02 19.74 4.75
C ASN A 58 12.66 21.13 4.51
N GLN A 59 12.29 21.80 3.43
CA GLN A 59 12.80 23.13 3.07
C GLN A 59 12.41 24.25 4.04
N TYR A 60 11.43 24.02 4.90
CA TYR A 60 10.96 24.96 5.93
C TYR A 60 11.60 24.70 7.30
N GLY A 61 12.41 23.63 7.43
CA GLY A 61 13.02 23.23 8.69
C GLY A 61 12.18 22.29 9.55
N ASP A 62 11.02 21.83 9.05
CA ASP A 62 10.18 20.89 9.79
C ASP A 62 10.67 19.45 9.67
N SER A 63 10.45 18.66 10.72
CA SER A 63 10.68 17.21 10.69
C SER A 63 9.56 16.51 9.92
N VAL A 64 9.94 15.66 8.96
CA VAL A 64 9.05 14.79 8.19
C VAL A 64 9.43 13.34 8.43
N THR A 65 8.44 12.53 8.79
CA THR A 65 8.61 11.09 9.11
C THR A 65 7.61 10.24 8.33
N GLU A 66 7.70 8.92 8.42
CA GLU A 66 6.71 8.00 7.81
C GLU A 66 5.29 8.29 8.31
N LYS A 67 5.15 8.73 9.58
CA LYS A 67 3.86 9.10 10.18
C LYS A 67 3.25 10.35 9.55
N SER A 68 4.08 11.27 9.07
CA SER A 68 3.62 12.49 8.38
C SER A 68 2.88 12.17 7.08
N LEU A 69 3.12 10.99 6.50
CA LEU A 69 2.58 10.51 5.22
C LEU A 69 1.55 9.38 5.38
N GLU A 70 1.24 8.96 6.61
CA GLU A 70 0.36 7.83 6.89
C GLU A 70 -1.04 8.04 6.28
N GLY A 71 -1.56 6.99 5.64
CA GLY A 71 -2.89 6.99 4.99
C GLY A 71 -2.97 7.80 3.69
N LYS A 72 -1.86 8.36 3.20
CA LYS A 72 -1.81 9.13 1.95
C LYS A 72 -1.02 8.39 0.88
N ILE A 73 -1.45 8.53 -0.37
CA ILE A 73 -0.64 8.13 -1.53
C ILE A 73 0.35 9.27 -1.79
N TYR A 74 1.64 8.95 -1.89
CA TYR A 74 2.69 9.92 -2.22
C TYR A 74 3.62 9.37 -3.29
N VAL A 75 4.26 10.30 -4.01
CA VAL A 75 5.28 10.02 -5.03
C VAL A 75 6.59 10.56 -4.48
N ALA A 76 7.65 9.76 -4.60
CA ALA A 76 9.00 10.13 -4.19
C ALA A 76 9.92 10.17 -5.41
N ASP A 77 10.80 11.16 -5.43
CA ASP A 77 11.87 11.33 -6.41
C ASP A 77 13.14 11.77 -5.67
N PHE A 78 14.30 11.34 -6.16
CA PHE A 78 15.59 11.58 -5.52
C PHE A 78 16.50 12.31 -6.51
N PHE A 79 16.88 13.54 -6.15
CA PHE A 79 17.73 14.39 -6.97
C PHE A 79 18.76 15.11 -6.10
N PHE A 80 19.73 15.74 -6.76
CA PHE A 80 20.78 16.52 -6.11
C PHE A 80 20.67 17.99 -6.53
N THR A 81 20.96 18.91 -5.61
CA THR A 81 20.93 20.37 -5.88
C THR A 81 22.17 20.86 -6.61
N SER A 82 23.20 20.02 -6.75
CA SER A 82 24.46 20.39 -7.38
C SER A 82 24.97 19.24 -8.23
N CYS A 83 25.16 19.52 -9.51
CA CYS A 83 25.78 18.61 -10.48
C CYS A 83 26.90 19.34 -11.21
N PRO A 84 28.01 18.67 -11.56
CA PRO A 84 29.06 19.27 -12.39
C PRO A 84 28.65 19.46 -13.86
N SER A 85 27.50 18.93 -14.32
CA SER A 85 27.00 19.11 -15.69
C SER A 85 25.50 19.44 -15.75
N ILE A 86 24.60 18.45 -15.90
CA ILE A 86 23.15 18.62 -15.90
C ILE A 86 22.58 17.54 -14.98
N CYS A 87 21.75 17.94 -14.03
CA CYS A 87 21.12 17.00 -13.10
C CYS A 87 20.02 16.22 -13.83
N PRO A 88 20.00 14.87 -13.75
CA PRO A 88 18.87 14.07 -14.20
C PRO A 88 17.62 14.35 -13.36
#